data_AF-A0A6J5G5U7-F1
#
_entry.id   AF-A0A6J5G5U7-F1
#
_cell.length_a   1.000
_cell.length_b   1.000
_cell.length_c   1.000
_cell.angle_alpha   90.00
_cell.angle_beta   90.00
_cell.angle_gamma   90.00
#
_symmetry.space_group_name_H-M   'P 1'
#
loop_
_entity.id
_entity.type
_entity.pdbx_description
1 polymer ?
#
loop_
_entity_poly.entity_id
_entity_poly.type
_entity_poly.pdbx_seq_one_letter_code
_entity_poly.pdbx_strand_id
1 'polypeptide(L)' 'MRDERLELLLAISRRTLGIERFELTGKQTADWHLVSAEDIGHALESAYDAGLIVGRRVGRDECMEES' A
#
# COMPACT_ATOMS: atom_id res chain seq x y z
N MET A 1 4.83 -18.53 4.77
CA MET A 1 4.26 -18.19 3.45
C MET A 1 4.60 -16.72 3.20
N ARG A 2 5.39 -16.39 2.18
CA ARG A 2 5.62 -14.97 1.82
C ARG A 2 4.32 -14.45 1.23
N ASP A 3 3.88 -13.27 1.65
CA ASP A 3 2.68 -12.64 1.10
C ASP A 3 3.10 -11.95 -0.21
N GLU A 4 2.99 -12.66 -1.33
CA GLU A 4 3.42 -12.18 -2.67
C GLU A 4 2.79 -10.83 -3.03
N ARG A 5 1.57 -10.59 -2.54
CA ARG A 5 0.86 -9.31 -2.69
C ARG A 5 1.56 -8.20 -1.91
N LEU A 6 2.05 -8.48 -0.71
CA LEU A 6 2.80 -7.53 0.10
C LEU A 6 4.14 -7.17 -0.55
N GLU A 7 4.84 -8.16 -1.11
CA GLU A 7 6.10 -7.95 -1.85
C GLU A 7 5.88 -7.08 -3.09
N LEU A 8 4.80 -7.32 -3.83
CA LEU A 8 4.42 -6.49 -4.99
C LEU A 8 4.09 -5.06 -4.57
N LEU A 9 3.30 -4.87 -3.51
CA LEU A 9 2.99 -3.54 -2.97
C LEU A 9 4.25 -2.81 -2.50
N LEU A 10 5.18 -3.49 -1.82
CA LEU A 10 6.47 -2.92 -1.44
C LEU A 10 7.28 -2.51 -2.66
N ALA A 11 7.32 -3.32 -3.72
CA ALA A 11 8.03 -2.98 -4.95
C ALA A 11 7.46 -1.73 -5.62
N ILE A 12 6.13 -1.60 -5.66
CA ILE A 12 5.45 -0.40 -6.19
C ILE A 12 5.79 0.81 -5.32
N SER A 13 5.60 0.72 -4.01
CA SER A 13 5.82 1.85 -3.10
C SER A 13 7.28 2.32 -3.05
N ARG A 14 8.25 1.43 -3.20
CA ARG A 14 9.67 1.81 -3.35
C ARG A 14 9.90 2.64 -4.61
N ARG A 15 9.30 2.21 -5.72
CA ARG A 15 9.51 2.81 -7.03
C ARG A 15 8.80 4.15 -7.19
N THR A 16 7.61 4.31 -6.64
CA THR A 16 6.77 5.49 -6.87
C THR A 16 6.73 6.43 -5.67
N LEU A 17 6.75 5.92 -4.44
CA LEU A 17 6.54 6.71 -3.23
C LEU A 17 7.81 6.86 -2.38
N GLY A 18 8.91 6.20 -2.75
CA GLY A 18 10.16 6.18 -1.96
C GLY A 18 10.03 5.47 -0.60
N ILE A 19 9.00 4.62 -0.43
CA ILE A 19 8.71 3.94 0.84
C ILE A 19 9.39 2.58 0.83
N GLU A 20 10.43 2.42 1.64
CA GLU A 20 11.25 1.21 1.65
C GLU A 20 10.61 0.03 2.37
N ARG A 21 9.79 0.30 3.39
CA ARG A 21 9.19 -0.70 4.28
C ARG A 21 7.85 -0.20 4.83
N PHE A 22 6.95 -1.14 5.14
CA PHE A 22 5.67 -0.84 5.82
C PHE A 22 5.71 -1.12 7.33
N GLU A 23 6.91 -1.28 7.89
CA GLU A 23 7.12 -1.53 9.32
C GLU A 23 7.12 -0.21 10.07
N LEU A 24 6.30 -0.09 11.12
CA LEU A 24 6.36 1.03 12.04
C LEU A 24 7.63 0.90 12.91
N THR A 25 8.46 1.92 12.87
CA THR A 25 9.69 2.01 13.66
C THR A 25 9.45 2.63 15.04
N GLY A 26 8.26 3.23 15.26
CA GLY A 26 7.91 3.95 16.48
C GLY A 26 8.49 5.37 16.53
N LYS A 27 9.18 5.79 15.47
CA LYS A 27 9.71 7.15 15.30
C LYS A 27 8.89 7.85 14.23
N GLN A 28 8.13 8.87 14.63
CA GLN A 28 7.30 9.66 13.71
C GLN A 28 8.08 10.13 12.46
N THR A 29 9.32 10.58 12.62
CA THR A 29 10.14 11.06 11.49
C THR A 29 10.50 9.99 10.46
N ALA A 30 10.41 8.70 10.84
CA ALA A 30 10.66 7.57 9.95
C ALA A 30 9.35 6.88 9.52
N ASP A 31 8.25 7.07 10.26
CA ASP A 31 6.96 6.43 10.01
C ASP A 31 6.04 7.28 9.10
N TRP A 32 6.22 8.62 9.08
CA TRP A 32 5.49 9.52 8.20
C TRP A 32 6.32 9.85 6.95
N HIS A 33 5.67 9.84 5.79
CA HIS A 33 6.29 10.15 4.51
C HIS A 33 5.53 11.26 3.80
N LEU A 34 6.25 12.31 3.38
CA LEU A 34 5.70 13.36 2.54
C LEU A 34 5.79 12.89 1.09
N VAL A 35 4.64 12.70 0.45
CA VAL A 35 4.52 12.25 -0.94
C VAL A 35 3.68 13.25 -1.73
N SER A 36 3.97 13.39 -3.02
CA SER A 36 3.15 14.22 -3.90
C SER A 36 1.86 13.47 -4.27
N ALA A 37 0.79 14.23 -4.57
CA ALA A 37 -0.45 13.64 -5.05
C ALA A 37 -0.28 12.92 -6.41
N GLU A 38 0.67 13.38 -7.23
CA GLU A 38 1.03 12.77 -8.50
C GLU A 38 1.68 11.39 -8.31
N ASP A 39 2.62 11.27 -7.38
CA ASP A 39 3.28 9.99 -7.06
C ASP A 39 2.29 8.96 -6.51
N ILE A 40 1.29 9.41 -5.75
CA ILE A 40 0.16 8.56 -5.32
C ILE A 40 -0.61 8.05 -6.53
N GLY A 41 -0.91 8.92 -7.51
CA GLY A 41 -1.56 8.53 -8.76
C GLY A 41 -0.80 7.43 -9.50
N HIS A 42 0.50 7.63 -9.72
CA HIS A 42 1.37 6.65 -10.37
C HIS A 42 1.47 5.32 -9.60
N ALA A 43 1.46 5.37 -8.26
CA ALA A 43 1.45 4.17 -7.43
C ALA A 43 0.16 3.36 -7.62
N LEU A 44 -1.00 4.03 -7.69
CA LEU A 44 -2.29 3.40 -7.91
C LEU A 44 -2.40 2.79 -9.31
N GLU A 45 -2.00 3.53 -10.35
CA GLU A 45 -1.95 3.03 -11.73
C GLU A 45 -1.07 1.79 -11.84
N SER A 46 0.13 1.82 -11.24
CA SER A 46 1.03 0.66 -11.20
C SER A 46 0.43 -0.54 -10.48
N ALA A 47 -0.36 -0.30 -9.43
CA ALA A 47 -1.07 -1.36 -8.72
C ALA A 47 -2.18 -1.97 -9.58
N TYR A 48 -2.94 -1.16 -10.31
CA TYR A 48 -3.98 -1.62 -11.22
C TYR A 48 -3.41 -2.41 -12.41
N ASP A 49 -2.32 -1.94 -13.01
CA ASP A 49 -1.61 -2.66 -14.08
C ASP A 49 -1.09 -4.04 -13.60
N ALA A 50 -0.75 -4.15 -12.32
CA ALA A 50 -0.34 -5.39 -11.69
C ALA A 50 -1.51 -6.28 -11.21
N GLY A 51 -2.76 -5.88 -11.49
CA GLY A 51 -3.97 -6.63 -11.14
C GLY A 51 -4.45 -6.43 -9.69
N LEU A 52 -3.91 -5.46 -8.95
CA LEU A 52 -4.33 -5.14 -7.58
C LEU A 52 -5.52 -4.17 -7.61
N ILE A 53 -6.73 -4.70 -7.77
CA ILE A 53 -7.95 -3.90 -7.93
C ILE A 53 -8.63 -3.58 -6.59
N VAL A 54 -8.33 -4.33 -5.53
CA VAL A 54 -9.04 -4.27 -4.23
C VAL A 54 -8.05 -4.19 -3.06
N GLY A 55 -8.28 -3.25 -2.15
CA GLY A 55 -7.51 -3.14 -0.91
C GLY A 55 -7.76 -4.32 0.04
N ARG A 56 -6.76 -4.67 0.87
CA ARG A 56 -6.84 -5.84 1.81
C ARG A 56 -8.11 -5.85 2.67
N ARG A 57 -8.68 -4.68 3.03
CA ARG A 57 -9.84 -4.56 3.93
C ARG A 57 -11.20 -4.61 3.24
N VAL A 58 -11.28 -4.25 1.95
CA VAL A 58 -12.54 -4.30 1.18
C VAL A 58 -13.02 -5.76 1.02
N GLY A 59 -12.10 -6.74 1.03
CA GLY A 59 -12.47 -8.16 1.06
C GLY A 59 -12.65 -8.79 2.45
N ARG A 60 -12.46 -8.06 3.55
CA ARG A 60 -12.42 -8.64 4.92
C ARG A 60 -13.44 -8.07 5.91
N ASP A 61 -14.03 -6.91 5.65
CA ASP A 61 -14.93 -6.22 6.59
C ASP A 61 -16.29 -5.81 6.00
N GLU A 62 -16.58 -6.08 4.73
CA GLU A 62 -17.94 -5.83 4.19
C GLU A 62 -18.96 -6.94 4.53
N CYS A 63 -18.55 -7.90 5.36
CA CYS A 63 -19.42 -8.94 5.95
C CYS A 63 -19.44 -8.91 7.49
N MET A 64 -19.00 -7.81 8.12
CA MET A 64 -19.41 -7.51 9.49
C MET A 64 -20.48 -6.43 9.43
N GLU A 65 -21.69 -6.96 9.48
CA GLU A 65 -23.00 -6.35 9.33
C GLU A 65 -23.19 -5.08 10.15
N GLU A 66 -23.99 -4.19 9.58
CA GLU A 66 -24.85 -3.28 10.31
C GLU A 66 -25.51 -4.02 11.49
N SER A 67 -25.21 -3.63 12.73
CA SER A 67 -26.03 -3.87 13.93
C SER A 67 -25.63 -2.93 15.06
#